data_AF-A0A8B9KL51-F1
#
_entry.id   AF-A0A8B9KL51-F1
#
_cell.length_a   1.000
_cell.length_b   1.000
_cell.length_c   1.000
_cell.angle_alpha   90.00
_cell.angle_beta   90.00
_cell.angle_gamma   90.00
#
_symmetry.space_group_name_H-M   'P 1'
#
loop_
_entity.id
_entity.type
_entity.pdbx_description
1 polymer ?
#
loop_
_entity_poly.entity_id
_entity_poly.type
_entity_poly.pdbx_seq_one_letter_code
_entity_poly.pdbx_strand_id
1 'polypeptide(L)'
;MPVANLPMPVAPTEKNKCQDELIILNVSGRRFQTWRNTLDRFPDTLLGSSEKEFFFNEETREYFFDRDPDVFRSILNFYRTGKLHYPRYECISILNQC
;
A
#
# COMPACT_ATOMS: atom_id res chain seq x y z
N MET A 1 -31.87 27.14 -32.18
CA MET A 1 -31.10 26.54 -31.07
C MET A 1 -29.62 26.76 -31.38
N PRO A 2 -28.80 27.36 -30.51
CA PRO A 2 -27.37 27.42 -30.76
C PRO A 2 -26.76 26.03 -30.52
N VAL A 3 -26.08 25.49 -31.53
CA VAL A 3 -25.32 24.24 -31.41
C VAL A 3 -23.96 24.62 -30.81
N ALA A 4 -23.61 24.04 -29.66
CA ALA A 4 -22.32 24.29 -29.02
C ALA A 4 -21.21 23.76 -29.95
N ASN A 5 -20.38 24.66 -30.47
CA ASN A 5 -19.26 24.33 -31.37
C ASN A 5 -17.92 24.25 -30.61
N LEU A 6 -17.94 23.80 -29.37
CA LEU A 6 -16.73 23.66 -28.56
C LEU A 6 -16.09 22.30 -28.83
N PRO A 7 -14.77 22.24 -29.14
CA PRO A 7 -14.06 20.97 -29.24
C PRO A 7 -14.19 20.22 -27.91
N MET A 8 -14.32 18.89 -27.99
CA MET A 8 -14.41 18.06 -26.78
C MET A 8 -13.21 18.34 -25.87
N PRO A 9 -13.41 18.43 -24.54
CA PRO A 9 -12.29 18.55 -23.62
C PRO A 9 -11.35 17.37 -23.85
N VAL A 10 -10.06 17.68 -24.00
CA VAL A 10 -9.02 16.68 -24.20
C VAL A 10 -9.14 15.66 -23.07
N ALA A 11 -9.28 14.38 -23.42
CA ALA A 11 -9.32 13.30 -22.44
C ALA A 11 -8.16 13.50 -21.45
N PRO A 12 -8.36 13.28 -20.14
CA PRO A 12 -7.30 13.47 -19.17
C PRO A 12 -6.09 12.67 -19.67
N THR A 13 -5.03 13.36 -20.07
CA THR A 13 -3.77 12.74 -20.44
C THR A 13 -3.41 11.81 -19.29
N GLU A 14 -3.29 10.51 -19.57
CA GLU A 14 -2.87 9.46 -18.63
C GLU A 14 -1.43 9.75 -18.17
N LYS A 15 -1.28 10.77 -17.34
CA LYS A 15 0.00 11.13 -16.73
C LYS A 15 0.24 10.11 -15.64
N ASN A 16 1.18 9.21 -15.92
CA ASN A 16 1.57 8.05 -15.12
C ASN A 16 0.51 6.95 -15.02
N LYS A 17 0.53 6.02 -15.99
CA LYS A 17 0.48 4.60 -15.60
C LYS A 17 1.76 4.32 -14.81
N CYS A 18 1.86 4.85 -13.60
CA CYS A 18 2.85 4.38 -12.64
C CYS A 18 2.57 2.88 -12.53
N GLN A 19 3.53 2.08 -12.96
CA GLN A 19 3.35 0.67 -13.25
C GLN A 19 2.63 0.03 -12.06
N ASP A 20 1.37 -0.37 -12.29
CA ASP A 20 0.63 -1.23 -11.36
C ASP A 20 1.39 -2.56 -11.35
N GLU A 21 2.46 -2.61 -10.57
CA GLU A 21 3.31 -3.76 -10.36
C GLU A 21 2.87 -4.42 -9.05
N LEU A 22 2.78 -5.74 -9.07
CA LEU A 22 2.61 -6.51 -7.86
C LEU A 22 3.94 -6.55 -7.12
N ILE A 23 3.93 -6.03 -5.91
CA ILE A 23 5.08 -6.07 -5.00
C ILE A 23 4.87 -7.15 -3.94
N ILE A 24 5.96 -7.75 -3.50
CA ILE A 24 5.97 -8.79 -2.48
C ILE A 24 6.47 -8.20 -1.17
N LEU A 25 5.65 -8.32 -0.13
CA LEU A 25 5.95 -7.90 1.25
C LEU A 25 6.08 -9.18 2.10
N ASN A 26 7.30 -9.59 2.41
CA ASN A 26 7.62 -10.72 3.27
C ASN A 26 7.68 -10.26 4.73
N VAL A 27 6.77 -10.77 5.57
CA VAL A 27 6.65 -10.42 6.98
C VAL A 27 6.90 -11.66 7.84
N SER A 28 8.08 -11.73 8.46
CA SER A 28 8.60 -12.87 9.22
C SER A 28 8.38 -14.23 8.52
N GLY A 29 8.57 -14.26 7.19
CA GLY A 29 8.41 -15.45 6.35
C GLY A 29 7.07 -15.57 5.63
N ARG A 30 6.03 -14.81 6.04
CA ARG A 30 4.73 -14.79 5.36
C ARG A 30 4.75 -13.77 4.23
N ARG A 31 4.56 -14.24 2.99
CA ARG A 31 4.53 -13.38 1.80
C ARG A 31 3.14 -12.82 1.54
N PHE A 32 3.04 -11.50 1.59
CA PHE A 32 1.88 -10.73 1.16
C PHE A 32 2.15 -10.15 -0.23
N GLN A 33 1.10 -10.06 -1.05
CA GLN A 33 1.17 -9.44 -2.36
C GLN A 33 0.13 -8.33 -2.46
N THR A 34 0.54 -7.22 -3.05
CA THR A 34 -0.33 -6.06 -3.28
C THR A 34 0.16 -5.25 -4.46
N TRP A 35 -0.71 -4.43 -5.02
CA TRP A 35 -0.32 -3.46 -6.04
C TRP A 35 0.49 -2.33 -5.41
N ARG A 36 1.55 -1.87 -6.07
CA ARG A 36 2.32 -0.68 -5.65
C ARG A 36 1.42 0.52 -5.38
N ASN A 37 0.47 0.78 -6.29
CA ASN A 37 -0.53 1.85 -6.17
C ASN A 37 -1.44 1.73 -4.92
N THR A 38 -1.58 0.52 -4.34
CA THR A 38 -2.31 0.36 -3.06
C THR A 38 -1.55 1.04 -1.92
N LEU A 39 -0.22 0.96 -1.91
CA LEU A 39 0.62 1.61 -0.91
C LEU A 39 0.75 3.11 -1.16
N ASP A 40 0.84 3.52 -2.42
CA ASP A 40 0.96 4.93 -2.84
C ASP A 40 -0.25 5.79 -2.42
N ARG A 41 -1.37 5.16 -2.04
CA ARG A 41 -2.55 5.85 -1.49
C ARG A 41 -2.24 6.66 -0.23
N PHE A 42 -1.24 6.24 0.55
CA PHE A 42 -0.84 6.90 1.80
C PHE A 42 0.68 7.14 1.80
N PRO A 43 1.17 8.15 1.06
CA PRO A 43 2.60 8.38 0.86
C PRO A 43 3.35 8.78 2.15
N ASP A 44 2.64 9.29 3.15
CA ASP A 44 3.22 9.72 4.44
C ASP A 44 3.50 8.55 5.41
N THR A 45 3.26 7.31 4.96
CA THR A 45 3.48 6.10 5.76
C THR A 45 4.73 5.37 5.27
N LEU A 46 5.36 4.56 6.14
CA LEU A 46 6.56 3.79 5.78
C LEU A 46 6.42 2.99 4.47
N LEU A 47 5.28 2.33 4.28
CA LEU A 47 5.02 1.53 3.08
C LEU A 47 4.65 2.36 1.85
N GLY A 48 4.15 3.58 2.01
CA GLY A 48 3.83 4.47 0.89
C GLY A 48 4.99 5.40 0.51
N SER A 49 5.92 5.64 1.43
CA SER A 49 7.06 6.52 1.24
C SER A 49 8.25 5.78 0.62
N SER A 50 9.33 6.52 0.36
CA SER A 50 10.62 5.96 -0.06
C SER A 50 11.37 5.21 1.06
N GLU A 51 10.77 5.08 2.26
CA GLU A 51 11.39 4.39 3.38
C GLU A 51 11.30 2.87 3.25
N LYS A 52 10.30 2.34 2.54
CA LYS A 52 10.21 0.88 2.27
C LYS A 52 11.44 0.36 1.52
N GLU A 53 12.09 1.20 0.72
CA GLU A 53 13.28 0.83 -0.06
C GLU A 53 14.44 0.38 0.83
N PHE A 54 14.52 0.83 2.08
CA PHE A 54 15.50 0.31 3.06
C PHE A 54 15.28 -1.16 3.44
N PHE A 55 14.07 -1.67 3.23
CA PHE A 55 13.69 -3.05 3.53
C PHE A 55 13.66 -3.93 2.28
N PHE A 56 14.00 -3.38 1.11
CA PHE A 56 14.02 -4.12 -0.13
C PHE A 56 15.27 -4.99 -0.23
N ASN A 57 15.07 -6.27 -0.54
CA ASN A 57 16.16 -7.20 -0.83
C ASN A 57 16.26 -7.40 -2.36
N GLU A 58 17.38 -6.99 -2.95
CA GLU A 58 17.61 -7.09 -4.39
C GLU A 58 17.74 -8.54 -4.90
N GLU A 59 18.27 -9.45 -4.08
CA GLU A 59 18.46 -10.86 -4.45
C GLU A 59 17.13 -11.60 -4.59
N THR A 60 16.22 -11.37 -3.64
CA THR A 60 14.91 -12.02 -3.59
C THR A 60 13.81 -11.21 -4.25
N ARG A 61 14.08 -9.94 -4.60
CA ARG A 61 13.14 -8.96 -5.17
C ARG A 61 11.87 -8.78 -4.32
N GLU A 62 12.00 -8.88 -3.00
CA GLU A 62 10.91 -8.70 -2.03
C GLU A 62 11.32 -7.77 -0.89
N TYR A 63 10.34 -7.10 -0.29
CA TYR A 63 10.54 -6.31 0.92
C TYR A 63 10.47 -7.23 2.15
N PHE A 64 11.42 -7.15 3.07
CA PHE A 64 11.44 -7.98 4.27
C PHE A 64 11.19 -7.17 5.54
N PHE A 65 10.24 -7.62 6.36
CA PHE A 65 9.91 -7.04 7.65
C PHE A 65 9.93 -8.11 8.74
N ASP A 66 10.72 -7.90 9.79
CA ASP A 66 10.72 -8.75 10.98
C ASP A 66 9.64 -8.26 11.97
N ARG A 67 8.36 -8.50 11.64
CA ARG A 67 7.18 -8.02 12.35
C ARG A 67 6.08 -9.08 12.36
N ASP A 68 5.08 -8.90 13.23
CA ASP A 68 3.97 -9.84 13.33
C ASP A 68 3.11 -9.85 12.04
N PRO A 69 2.96 -10.99 11.35
CA PRO A 69 2.22 -11.06 10.09
C PRO A 69 0.69 -10.98 10.27
N ASP A 70 0.15 -11.28 11.44
CA ASP A 70 -1.29 -11.20 11.71
C ASP A 70 -1.71 -9.73 11.92
N VAL A 71 -0.89 -8.96 12.65
CA VAL A 71 -1.03 -7.49 12.74
C VAL A 71 -0.87 -6.84 11.36
N PHE A 72 0.12 -7.28 10.57
CA PHE A 72 0.39 -6.72 9.25
C PHE A 72 -0.78 -6.87 8.28
N ARG A 73 -1.57 -7.95 8.39
CA ARG A 73 -2.78 -8.13 7.58
C ARG A 73 -3.76 -6.97 7.76
N SER A 74 -3.89 -6.48 8.99
CA SER A 74 -4.76 -5.35 9.33
C SER A 74 -4.23 -4.04 8.75
N ILE A 75 -2.90 -3.85 8.78
CA ILE A 75 -2.22 -2.72 8.12
C ILE A 75 -2.46 -2.77 6.61
N LEU A 76 -2.25 -3.90 5.94
CA LEU A 76 -2.48 -4.00 4.50
C LEU A 76 -3.94 -3.77 4.12
N ASN A 77 -4.88 -4.22 4.96
CA ASN A 77 -6.30 -3.95 4.77
C ASN A 77 -6.66 -2.47 4.91
N PHE A 78 -5.94 -1.72 5.75
CA PHE A 78 -6.09 -0.27 5.84
C PHE A 78 -5.77 0.42 4.49
N TYR A 79 -4.68 0.04 3.80
CA TYR A 79 -4.39 0.58 2.46
C TYR A 79 -5.48 0.27 1.43
N ARG A 80 -6.04 -0.96 1.47
CA ARG A 80 -7.09 -1.40 0.54
C ARG A 80 -8.42 -0.68 0.75
N THR A 81 -8.87 -0.60 2.01
CA THR A 81 -10.22 -0.15 2.36
C THR A 81 -10.28 1.32 2.81
N GLY A 82 -9.14 1.91 3.19
CA GLY A 82 -9.07 3.20 3.87
C GLY A 82 -9.58 3.19 5.32
N LYS A 83 -9.93 2.01 5.87
CA LYS A 83 -10.46 1.86 7.23
C LYS A 83 -9.55 0.95 8.03
N LEU A 84 -9.14 1.42 9.21
CA LEU A 84 -8.32 0.62 10.11
C LEU A 84 -9.24 -0.34 10.88
N HIS A 85 -9.32 -1.57 10.40
CA HIS A 85 -10.05 -2.63 11.08
C HIS A 85 -9.11 -3.32 12.07
N TYR A 86 -9.25 -3.01 13.35
CA TYR A 86 -8.52 -3.73 14.40
C TYR A 86 -9.14 -5.12 14.59
N PRO A 87 -8.35 -6.21 14.50
CA PRO A 87 -8.86 -7.55 14.74
C PRO A 87 -9.29 -7.63 16.21
N ARG A 88 -10.58 -7.91 16.44
CA ARG A 88 -11.19 -7.94 17.78
C ARG A 88 -10.60 -9.00 18.72
N TYR A 89 -9.65 -9.80 18.25
CA TYR A 89 -9.08 -10.97 18.92
C TYR A 89 -7.59 -10.81 19.29
N GLU A 90 -6.94 -9.70 18.92
CA GLU A 90 -5.58 -9.42 19.38
C GLU A 90 -5.65 -8.57 20.65
N CYS A 91 -5.03 -9.05 21.72
CA CYS A 91 -5.00 -8.35 23.00
C CYS A 91 -4.37 -6.96 22.85
N ILE A 92 -5.02 -5.95 23.43
CA ILE A 92 -4.56 -4.55 23.57
C ILE A 92 -3.18 -4.45 24.29
N SER A 93 -2.71 -5.55 24.88
CA SER A 93 -1.51 -5.65 25.71
C SER A 93 -0.18 -5.35 25.00
N ILE A 94 -0.12 -5.21 23.67
CA ILE A 94 1.13 -4.85 22.97
C ILE A 94 1.38 -3.33 22.98
N LEU A 95 0.36 -2.50 23.28
CA LEU A 95 0.49 -1.04 23.29
C LEU A 95 0.95 -0.46 24.65
N ASN A 96 1.17 -1.28 25.67
CA ASN A 96 1.70 -0.84 26.96
C ASN A 96 2.77 -1.81 27.47
N GLN A 97 3.97 -1.71 26.92
CA GLN A 97 5.17 -2.04 27.68
C GLN A 97 6.22 -0.96 27.44
N CYS A 98 5.99 0.17 28.13
CA CYS A 98 7.06 0.99 28.68
C CYS A 98 7.64 0.28 29.90
#